data_AF-A0A925G5L4-F1
#
_entry.id   AF-A0A925G5L4-F1
#
_cell.length_a   1.000
_cell.length_b   1.000
_cell.length_c   1.000
_cell.angle_alpha   90.00
_cell.angle_beta   90.00
_cell.angle_gamma   90.00
#
_symmetry.space_group_name_H-M   'P 1'
#
loop_
_entity.id
_entity.type
_entity.pdbx_description
1 polymer ?
#
loop_
_entity_poly.entity_id
_entity_poly.type
_entity_poly.pdbx_seq_one_letter_code
_entity_poly.pdbx_strand_id
1 'polypeptide(L)'
;MIRIYLFSIFLLFATLIYTSAYAQQQGRIEALRDRLSNLSSTVPGLNQKVQLSVTGVSIQEFLRAIAQSNSLNINIDPNLNLKIYTNFSNETALNILVFLAKEYNLDISFVGSILTITQLQNGDPGLAAEVKATFDLSNNNLSLEINDEPLTKVARKISQISNKNIIVANSLLDKKISGYFANTPFETVLEKLAFSNDIKFVKTSDNIYVFQSLGEGEEVFINSDKNTGVRKTFKSGIATEGNIAISSRSLPDGRQVISVDATNALIGDLVRSASQEVNKNYFLYSDIQGSISTRVQDITFDNFLGSLFQGTAYTYKLENGVYLIGERKLEGLRTNRVIQLQNRSIDTIKAMIPNEWRNGVEIREFREQNTILLSGSGPQIAEIESYIKQLD
;
A
#
# COMPACT_ATOMS: atom_id res chain seq x y z
N MET A 1 53.45 24.69 1.43
CA MET A 1 53.22 24.56 2.88
C MET A 1 51.79 24.18 3.24
N ILE A 2 50.75 24.84 2.73
CA ILE A 2 49.32 24.58 3.09
C ILE A 2 48.86 23.12 2.90
N ARG A 3 49.30 22.43 1.83
CA ARG A 3 48.93 21.01 1.60
C ARG A 3 49.49 20.03 2.63
N ILE A 4 50.64 20.34 3.25
CA ILE A 4 51.25 19.49 4.29
C ILE A 4 50.48 19.64 5.60
N TYR A 5 50.06 20.86 5.95
CA TYR A 5 49.23 21.10 7.14
C TYR A 5 47.84 20.47 7.03
N LEU A 6 47.21 20.47 5.86
CA LEU A 6 45.92 19.80 5.63
C LEU A 6 46.04 18.28 5.77
N PHE A 7 47.12 17.68 5.29
CA PHE A 7 47.36 16.24 5.41
C PHE A 7 47.62 15.84 6.88
N SER A 8 48.39 16.63 7.62
CA SER A 8 48.65 16.39 9.05
C SER A 8 47.38 16.55 9.90
N ILE A 9 46.49 17.49 9.58
CA ILE A 9 45.19 17.66 10.26
C ILE A 9 44.26 16.48 9.96
N PHE A 10 44.23 15.99 8.72
CA PHE A 10 43.43 14.81 8.35
C PHE A 10 43.94 13.53 9.04
N LEU A 11 45.26 13.36 9.15
CA LEU A 11 45.87 12.23 9.88
C LEU A 11 45.54 12.27 11.38
N LEU A 12 45.56 13.46 11.98
CA LEU A 12 45.24 13.66 13.40
C LEU A 12 43.74 13.48 13.69
N PHE A 13 42.87 13.83 12.74
CA PHE A 13 41.43 13.59 12.84
C PHE A 13 41.09 12.10 12.66
N ALA A 14 41.78 11.40 11.76
CA ALA A 14 41.63 9.96 11.58
C ALA A 14 42.04 9.21 12.86
N THR A 15 43.16 9.57 13.51
CA THR A 15 43.60 8.90 14.74
C THR A 15 42.66 9.13 15.93
N LEU A 16 41.98 10.28 16.03
CA LEU A 16 40.98 10.56 17.07
C LEU A 16 39.67 9.74 16.94
N ILE A 17 39.29 9.36 15.71
CA ILE A 17 38.08 8.56 15.45
C ILE A 17 38.34 7.08 15.76
N TYR A 18 39.55 6.57 15.49
CA TYR A 18 39.89 5.19 15.83
C TYR A 18 40.00 4.97 17.35
N THR A 19 40.58 5.91 18.12
CA THR A 19 40.75 5.74 19.57
C THR A 19 39.43 5.71 20.36
N SER A 20 38.42 6.45 19.90
CA SER A 20 37.08 6.47 20.53
C SER A 20 36.33 5.14 20.34
N ALA A 21 36.43 4.51 19.17
CA ALA A 21 35.84 3.20 18.91
C ALA A 21 36.49 2.08 19.77
N TYR A 22 37.82 2.08 19.90
CA TYR A 22 38.53 1.12 20.76
C TYR A 22 38.22 1.30 22.25
N ALA A 23 38.08 2.55 22.72
CA ALA A 23 37.73 2.84 24.11
C ALA A 23 36.32 2.36 24.47
N GLN A 24 35.35 2.50 23.57
CA GLN A 24 33.96 2.07 23.79
C GLN A 24 33.82 0.55 23.85
N GLN A 25 34.54 -0.19 22.99
CA GLN A 25 34.56 -1.65 23.02
C GLN A 25 35.25 -2.18 24.29
N GLN A 26 36.33 -1.55 24.73
CA GLN A 26 37.04 -1.95 25.95
C GLN A 26 36.17 -1.71 27.21
N GLY A 27 35.48 -0.57 27.31
CA GLY A 27 34.56 -0.29 28.41
C GLY A 27 33.38 -1.26 28.48
N ARG A 28 32.83 -1.68 27.34
CA ARG A 28 31.75 -2.69 27.28
C ARG A 28 32.19 -4.03 27.86
N ILE A 29 33.36 -4.51 27.44
CA ILE A 29 33.88 -5.82 27.88
C ILE A 29 34.16 -5.83 29.38
N GLU A 30 34.67 -4.72 29.93
CA GLU A 30 34.88 -4.60 31.38
C GLU A 30 33.55 -4.61 32.13
N ALA A 31 32.54 -3.86 31.67
CA ALA A 31 31.21 -3.86 32.28
C ALA A 31 30.53 -5.25 32.22
N LEU A 32 30.74 -6.00 31.13
CA LEU A 32 30.27 -7.38 31.02
C LEU A 32 30.99 -8.30 32.02
N ARG A 33 32.30 -8.15 32.17
CA ARG A 33 33.11 -8.91 33.13
C ARG A 33 32.61 -8.67 34.56
N ASP A 34 32.35 -7.42 34.94
CA ASP A 34 31.83 -7.06 36.26
C ASP A 34 30.45 -7.69 36.53
N ARG A 35 29.54 -7.62 35.55
CA ARG A 35 28.21 -8.23 35.66
C ARG A 35 28.28 -9.73 35.83
N LEU A 36 29.11 -10.42 35.04
CA LEU A 36 29.30 -11.86 35.15
C LEU A 36 29.99 -12.25 36.46
N SER A 37 30.93 -11.43 36.95
CA SER A 37 31.59 -11.63 38.25
C SER A 37 30.57 -11.56 39.39
N ASN A 38 29.69 -10.56 39.37
CA ASN A 38 28.60 -10.44 40.33
C ASN A 38 27.64 -11.63 40.26
N LEU A 39 27.26 -12.07 39.06
CA LEU A 39 26.40 -13.23 38.85
C LEU A 39 27.06 -14.55 39.29
N SER A 40 28.39 -14.65 39.22
CA SER A 40 29.14 -15.85 39.61
C SER A 40 29.01 -16.20 41.10
N SER A 41 28.63 -15.22 41.93
CA SER A 41 28.34 -15.44 43.35
C SER A 41 27.08 -16.29 43.58
N THR A 42 26.12 -16.25 42.66
CA THR A 42 24.85 -16.99 42.72
C THR A 42 24.78 -18.12 41.69
N VAL A 43 25.66 -18.12 40.69
CA VAL A 43 25.77 -19.15 39.65
C VAL A 43 27.20 -19.74 39.68
N PRO A 44 27.48 -20.77 40.51
CA PRO A 44 28.82 -21.32 40.71
C PRO A 44 29.47 -21.85 39.43
N GLY A 45 28.67 -22.29 38.46
CA GLY A 45 29.12 -22.77 37.15
C GLY A 45 30.00 -21.77 36.39
N LEU A 46 29.83 -20.46 36.63
CA LEU A 46 30.65 -19.43 35.97
C LEU A 46 32.13 -19.47 36.41
N ASN A 47 32.40 -19.95 37.62
CA ASN A 47 33.75 -20.06 38.17
C ASN A 47 34.39 -21.44 37.93
N GLN A 48 33.64 -22.40 37.37
CA GLN A 48 34.16 -23.73 37.08
C GLN A 48 35.20 -23.69 35.95
N LYS A 49 36.16 -24.60 36.06
CA LYS A 49 37.30 -24.70 35.16
C LYS A 49 36.93 -25.54 33.93
N VAL A 50 37.28 -25.01 32.77
CA VAL A 50 37.02 -25.61 31.46
C VAL A 50 38.35 -25.94 30.81
N GLN A 51 38.42 -27.15 30.26
CA GLN A 51 39.52 -27.61 29.42
C GLN A 51 38.92 -28.20 28.14
N LEU A 52 39.10 -27.51 27.02
CA LEU A 52 38.45 -27.85 25.77
C LEU A 52 39.28 -27.34 24.58
N SER A 53 39.49 -28.21 23.60
CA SER A 53 40.14 -27.87 22.33
C SER A 53 39.21 -28.23 21.18
N VAL A 54 38.88 -27.25 20.34
CA VAL A 54 37.97 -27.43 19.20
C VAL A 54 38.53 -26.78 17.94
N THR A 55 38.23 -27.39 16.80
CA THR A 55 38.63 -26.89 15.48
C THR A 55 37.43 -26.95 14.54
N GLY A 56 36.92 -25.79 14.14
CA GLY A 56 35.85 -25.67 13.15
C GLY A 56 34.45 -26.05 13.62
N VAL A 57 34.24 -26.12 14.94
CA VAL A 57 32.93 -26.40 15.58
C VAL A 57 32.06 -25.14 15.54
N SER A 58 30.74 -25.31 15.41
CA SER A 58 29.83 -24.14 15.46
C SER A 58 29.85 -23.48 16.84
N ILE A 59 29.71 -22.16 16.88
CA ILE A 59 29.64 -21.43 18.15
C ILE A 59 28.46 -21.89 19.01
N GLN A 60 27.36 -22.33 18.37
CA GLN A 60 26.20 -22.87 19.08
C GLN A 60 26.53 -24.16 19.82
N GLU A 61 27.19 -25.12 19.14
CA GLU A 61 27.62 -26.38 19.78
C GLU A 61 28.66 -26.13 20.87
N PHE A 62 29.59 -25.20 20.62
CA PHE A 62 30.60 -24.82 21.59
C PHE A 62 29.99 -24.24 22.87
N LEU A 63 29.07 -23.28 22.74
CA LEU A 63 28.36 -22.67 23.87
C LEU A 63 27.46 -23.67 24.61
N ARG A 64 26.81 -24.60 23.89
CA ARG A 64 26.04 -25.70 24.51
C ARG A 64 26.94 -26.64 25.32
N ALA A 65 28.14 -26.97 24.83
CA ALA A 65 29.09 -27.81 25.55
C ALA A 65 29.59 -27.14 26.83
N ILE A 66 29.87 -25.83 26.81
CA ILE A 66 30.20 -25.06 28.01
C ILE A 66 29.02 -25.04 28.98
N ALA A 67 27.80 -24.82 28.48
CA ALA A 67 26.59 -24.80 29.30
C ALA A 67 26.39 -26.12 30.05
N GLN A 68 26.50 -27.25 29.33
CA GLN A 68 26.33 -28.58 29.90
C GLN A 68 27.44 -28.94 30.89
N SER A 69 28.70 -28.72 30.53
CA SER A 69 29.85 -29.08 31.39
C SER A 69 29.92 -28.26 32.68
N ASN A 70 29.38 -27.03 32.66
CA ASN A 70 29.43 -26.12 33.82
C ASN A 70 28.06 -25.89 34.48
N SER A 71 27.03 -26.69 34.11
CA SER A 71 25.66 -26.54 34.63
C SER A 71 25.10 -25.10 34.53
N LEU A 72 25.32 -24.45 33.38
CA LEU A 72 24.81 -23.10 33.10
C LEU A 72 23.54 -23.15 32.24
N ASN A 73 22.60 -22.25 32.51
CA ASN A 73 21.43 -22.05 31.66
C ASN A 73 21.78 -21.02 30.59
N ILE A 74 22.04 -21.48 29.35
CA ILE A 74 22.39 -20.60 28.23
C ILE A 74 21.35 -20.74 27.12
N ASN A 75 20.72 -19.62 26.77
CA ASN A 75 19.92 -19.45 25.56
C ASN A 75 20.79 -18.85 24.45
N ILE A 76 20.75 -19.43 23.26
CA ILE A 76 21.63 -19.06 22.14
C ILE A 76 20.75 -18.70 20.94
N ASP A 77 20.99 -17.55 20.33
CA ASP A 77 20.31 -17.15 19.10
C ASP A 77 20.56 -18.19 17.97
N PRO A 78 19.50 -18.77 17.37
CA PRO A 78 19.64 -19.78 16.31
C PRO A 78 20.33 -19.24 15.05
N ASN A 79 20.39 -17.92 14.87
CA ASN A 79 21.04 -17.28 13.72
C ASN A 79 22.56 -17.10 13.88
N LEU A 80 23.13 -17.42 15.05
CA LEU A 80 24.58 -17.34 15.27
C LEU A 80 25.30 -18.44 14.49
N ASN A 81 25.88 -18.09 13.34
CA ASN A 81 26.50 -19.03 12.41
C ASN A 81 28.00 -18.76 12.22
N LEU A 82 28.77 -18.92 13.30
CA LEU A 82 30.23 -18.73 13.34
C LEU A 82 30.94 -20.05 13.69
N LYS A 83 32.16 -20.24 13.21
CA LYS A 83 33.03 -21.37 13.55
C LYS A 83 34.10 -20.97 14.55
N ILE A 84 34.36 -21.83 15.53
CA ILE A 84 35.31 -21.61 16.62
C ILE A 84 36.58 -22.47 16.41
N TYR A 85 37.73 -21.84 16.62
CA TYR A 85 39.06 -22.46 16.50
C TYR A 85 39.89 -22.03 17.71
N THR A 86 39.71 -22.70 18.84
CA THR A 86 40.33 -22.30 20.11
C THR A 86 40.70 -23.49 20.97
N ASN A 87 41.65 -23.26 21.87
CA ASN A 87 42.08 -24.20 22.90
C ASN A 87 42.10 -23.46 24.24
N PHE A 88 41.33 -23.95 25.20
CA PHE A 88 41.30 -23.45 26.57
C PHE A 88 41.83 -24.52 27.50
N SER A 89 42.76 -24.14 28.37
CA SER A 89 43.33 -25.02 29.39
C SER A 89 43.21 -24.35 30.76
N ASN A 90 42.42 -24.95 31.64
CA ASN A 90 42.22 -24.48 33.02
C ASN A 90 41.69 -23.04 33.13
N GLU A 91 40.84 -22.62 32.19
CA GLU A 91 40.17 -21.30 32.21
C GLU A 91 38.80 -21.36 32.85
N THR A 92 38.28 -20.25 33.36
CA THR A 92 36.91 -20.23 33.91
C THR A 92 35.87 -20.06 32.80
N ALA A 93 34.68 -20.66 32.98
CA ALA A 93 33.57 -20.46 32.06
C ALA A 93 33.24 -18.95 31.85
N LEU A 94 33.35 -18.15 32.91
CA LEU A 94 33.23 -16.69 32.85
C LEU A 94 34.25 -16.06 31.90
N ASN A 95 35.55 -16.36 32.05
CA ASN A 95 36.59 -15.80 31.20
C ASN A 95 36.39 -16.21 29.74
N ILE A 96 35.94 -17.44 29.49
CA ILE A 96 35.65 -17.92 28.15
C ILE A 96 34.47 -17.15 27.54
N LEU A 97 33.39 -16.92 28.28
CA LEU A 97 32.25 -16.13 27.80
C LEU A 97 32.65 -14.68 27.49
N VAL A 98 33.46 -14.05 28.34
CA VAL A 98 34.02 -12.71 28.11
C VAL A 98 34.92 -12.69 26.87
N PHE A 99 35.77 -13.72 26.70
CA PHE A 99 36.61 -13.88 25.52
C PHE A 99 35.77 -14.00 24.25
N LEU A 100 34.75 -14.87 24.25
CA LEU A 100 33.87 -15.05 23.09
C LEU A 100 33.11 -13.76 22.75
N ALA A 101 32.62 -13.04 23.75
CA ALA A 101 31.95 -11.76 23.56
C ALA A 101 32.85 -10.68 22.95
N LYS A 102 34.14 -10.72 23.27
CA LYS A 102 35.15 -9.81 22.71
C LYS A 102 35.55 -10.21 21.29
N GLU A 103 35.90 -11.48 21.08
CA GLU A 103 36.48 -11.99 19.84
C GLU A 103 35.45 -12.06 18.71
N TYR A 104 34.24 -12.54 19.01
CA TYR A 104 33.20 -12.79 18.02
C TYR A 104 32.11 -11.72 18.02
N ASN A 105 32.34 -10.62 18.74
CA ASN A 105 31.42 -9.50 18.86
C ASN A 105 30.01 -9.96 19.27
N LEU A 106 29.91 -10.57 20.44
CA LEU A 106 28.64 -11.07 20.99
C LEU A 106 28.14 -10.15 22.10
N ASP A 107 26.82 -10.12 22.25
CA ASP A 107 26.17 -9.57 23.43
C ASP A 107 25.73 -10.71 24.35
N ILE A 108 25.87 -10.47 25.66
CA ILE A 108 25.45 -11.42 26.70
C ILE A 108 24.58 -10.67 27.69
N SER A 109 23.28 -10.96 27.64
CA SER A 109 22.29 -10.47 28.59
C SER A 109 21.87 -11.60 29.53
N PHE A 110 21.30 -11.27 30.68
CA PHE A 110 20.81 -12.27 31.61
C PHE A 110 19.51 -11.84 32.28
N VAL A 111 18.63 -12.82 32.50
CA VAL A 111 17.41 -12.67 33.28
C VAL A 111 17.45 -13.73 34.38
N GLY A 112 17.66 -13.30 35.62
CA GLY A 112 17.97 -14.21 36.72
C GLY A 112 19.27 -14.97 36.45
N SER A 113 19.20 -16.31 36.38
CA SER A 113 20.34 -17.20 36.13
C SER A 113 20.49 -17.66 34.67
N ILE A 114 19.62 -17.19 33.76
CA ILE A 114 19.65 -17.57 32.34
C ILE A 114 20.47 -16.54 31.58
N LEU A 115 21.53 -17.00 30.92
CA LEU A 115 22.38 -16.20 30.02
C LEU A 115 21.82 -16.29 28.60
N THR A 116 21.59 -15.15 27.94
CA THR A 116 21.17 -15.10 26.54
C THR A 116 22.29 -14.51 25.71
N ILE A 117 22.74 -15.25 24.70
CA ILE A 117 23.86 -14.88 23.83
C ILE A 117 23.33 -14.62 22.43
N THR A 118 23.59 -13.42 21.94
CA THR A 118 23.18 -12.93 20.60
C THR A 118 24.38 -12.31 19.88
N GLN A 119 24.26 -12.14 18.57
CA GLN A 119 25.25 -11.35 17.83
C GLN A 119 25.14 -9.91 18.31
N LEU A 120 26.26 -9.29 18.71
CA LEU A 120 26.27 -7.85 18.95
C LEU A 120 26.03 -7.21 17.58
N GLN A 121 24.86 -6.60 17.42
CA GLN A 121 24.64 -5.75 16.26
C GLN A 121 25.64 -4.59 16.39
N ASN A 122 26.52 -4.42 15.41
CA ASN A 122 27.28 -3.19 15.23
C ASN A 122 26.33 -2.08 14.76
N GLY A 123 25.29 -1.83 15.54
CA GLY A 123 24.67 -0.54 15.63
C GLY A 123 25.36 0.09 16.82
N ASP A 124 26.04 1.21 16.57
CA ASP A 124 25.97 2.31 17.51
C ASP A 124 24.55 2.26 18.14
N PRO A 125 24.37 2.25 19.48
CA PRO A 125 23.18 2.89 20.01
C PRO A 125 23.38 4.38 19.72
N GLY A 126 23.45 4.74 18.44
CA GLY A 126 23.20 6.07 17.99
C GLY A 126 21.90 6.37 18.67
N LEU A 127 21.90 7.43 19.49
CA LEU A 127 20.85 8.42 19.49
C LEU A 127 19.95 8.09 18.31
N ALA A 128 18.91 7.27 18.53
CA ALA A 128 18.13 6.75 17.42
C ALA A 128 17.58 8.03 16.84
N ALA A 129 18.13 8.49 15.70
CA ALA A 129 18.00 9.88 15.32
C ALA A 129 16.52 10.15 15.42
N GLU A 130 16.14 10.99 16.40
CA GLU A 130 14.74 11.16 16.67
C GLU A 130 14.19 11.70 15.36
N VAL A 131 13.14 11.05 14.85
CA VAL A 131 12.49 11.54 13.64
C VAL A 131 12.14 13.00 13.93
N LYS A 132 12.82 13.91 13.25
CA LYS A 132 12.71 15.34 13.51
C LYS A 132 11.34 15.74 12.97
N ALA A 133 10.40 15.87 13.89
CA ALA A 133 9.02 16.14 13.56
C ALA A 133 8.46 17.19 14.52
N THR A 134 7.83 18.21 13.97
CA THR A 134 7.13 19.24 14.72
C THR A 134 5.72 19.41 14.15
N PHE A 135 4.75 19.62 15.03
CA PHE A 135 3.36 19.78 14.65
C PHE A 135 2.81 21.07 15.24
N ASP A 136 2.24 21.91 14.39
CA ASP A 136 1.53 23.13 14.77
C ASP A 136 0.03 22.84 14.86
N LEU A 137 -0.48 22.82 16.09
CA LEU A 137 -1.90 22.58 16.39
C LEU A 137 -2.82 23.66 15.82
N SER A 138 -2.36 24.92 15.72
CA SER A 138 -3.21 26.04 15.29
C SER A 138 -3.48 26.01 13.79
N ASN A 139 -2.44 25.69 13.02
CA ASN A 139 -2.49 25.65 11.56
C ASN A 139 -2.68 24.24 11.00
N ASN A 140 -2.67 23.20 11.86
CA ASN A 140 -2.73 21.80 11.48
C ASN A 140 -1.61 21.42 10.48
N ASN A 141 -0.42 22.00 10.68
CA ASN A 141 0.75 21.82 9.82
C ASN A 141 1.79 20.91 10.47
N LEU A 142 2.46 20.11 9.64
CA LEU A 142 3.50 19.16 10.03
C LEU A 142 4.81 19.55 9.32
N SER A 143 5.91 19.57 10.09
CA SER A 143 7.27 19.58 9.56
C SER A 143 7.95 18.27 9.93
N LEU A 144 8.69 17.69 9.00
CA LEU A 144 9.16 16.31 9.08
C LEU A 144 10.44 16.15 8.26
N GLU A 145 11.50 15.63 8.84
CA GLU A 145 12.74 15.24 8.17
C GLU A 145 13.00 13.76 8.46
N ILE A 146 12.99 12.94 7.41
CA ILE A 146 13.13 11.49 7.48
C ILE A 146 14.21 11.05 6.49
N ASN A 147 15.20 10.31 7.00
CA ASN A 147 16.29 9.76 6.21
C ASN A 147 16.40 8.25 6.48
N ASP A 148 15.88 7.42 5.57
CA ASP A 148 15.91 5.95 5.64
C ASP A 148 15.41 5.34 6.97
N GLU A 149 14.27 5.82 7.46
CA GLU A 149 13.70 5.37 8.75
C GLU A 149 12.53 4.41 8.56
N PRO A 150 12.31 3.45 9.48
CA PRO A 150 11.15 2.57 9.44
C PRO A 150 9.83 3.36 9.48
N LEU A 151 8.91 3.07 8.55
CA LEU A 151 7.60 3.71 8.47
C LEU A 151 6.83 3.62 9.79
N THR A 152 6.97 2.51 10.52
CA THR A 152 6.34 2.29 11.84
C THR A 152 6.87 3.23 12.92
N LYS A 153 8.15 3.60 12.88
CA LYS A 153 8.77 4.59 13.79
C LYS A 153 8.26 5.99 13.46
N VAL A 154 8.25 6.33 12.18
CA VAL A 154 7.75 7.62 11.66
C VAL A 154 6.27 7.81 12.01
N ALA A 155 5.41 6.84 11.66
CA ALA A 155 3.97 6.90 11.90
C ALA A 155 3.64 7.10 13.39
N ARG A 156 4.37 6.39 14.28
CA ARG A 156 4.21 6.53 15.74
C ARG A 156 4.60 7.91 16.22
N LYS A 157 5.73 8.47 15.76
CA LYS A 157 6.16 9.83 16.14
C LYS A 157 5.13 10.86 15.68
N ILE A 158 4.65 10.77 14.43
CA ILE A 158 3.62 11.69 13.91
C ILE A 158 2.33 11.57 14.73
N SER A 159 1.90 10.34 15.04
CA SER A 159 0.70 10.11 15.85
C SER A 159 0.81 10.73 17.24
N GLN A 160 1.97 10.59 17.90
CA GLN A 160 2.24 11.17 19.21
C GLN A 160 2.20 12.70 19.23
N ILE A 161 2.79 13.37 18.23
CA ILE A 161 2.85 14.84 18.20
C ILE A 161 1.57 15.49 17.68
N SER A 162 0.79 14.78 16.85
CA SER A 162 -0.44 15.30 16.24
C SER A 162 -1.72 14.88 16.97
N ASN A 163 -1.64 13.90 17.86
CA ASN A 163 -2.77 13.26 18.53
C ASN A 163 -3.79 12.67 17.54
N LYS A 164 -3.31 12.18 16.38
CA LYS A 164 -4.11 11.54 15.34
C LYS A 164 -3.70 10.08 15.16
N ASN A 165 -4.68 9.22 14.86
CA ASN A 165 -4.44 7.80 14.71
C ASN A 165 -3.88 7.49 13.31
N ILE A 166 -2.68 6.92 13.28
CA ILE A 166 -2.02 6.48 12.05
C ILE A 166 -1.74 4.99 12.15
N ILE A 167 -2.22 4.23 11.18
CA ILE A 167 -2.06 2.77 11.11
C ILE A 167 -1.15 2.43 9.93
N VAL A 168 -0.25 1.48 10.16
CA VAL A 168 0.63 0.92 9.12
C VAL A 168 0.26 -0.55 8.94
N ALA A 169 -0.09 -0.95 7.72
CA ALA A 169 -0.41 -2.34 7.41
C ALA A 169 0.80 -3.26 7.66
N ASN A 170 0.54 -4.51 8.03
CA ASN A 170 1.58 -5.50 8.36
C ASN A 170 2.61 -5.69 7.24
N SER A 171 2.18 -5.57 5.97
CA SER A 171 3.04 -5.67 4.80
C SER A 171 4.09 -4.56 4.68
N LEU A 172 3.99 -3.51 5.50
CA LEU A 172 4.87 -2.34 5.50
C LEU A 172 5.70 -2.19 6.79
N LEU A 173 5.70 -3.18 7.69
CA LEU A 173 6.39 -3.06 8.99
C LEU A 173 7.89 -2.79 8.86
N ASP A 174 8.53 -3.45 7.88
CA ASP A 174 9.96 -3.32 7.59
C ASP A 174 10.27 -2.26 6.51
N LYS A 175 9.24 -1.59 5.97
CA LYS A 175 9.44 -0.60 4.91
C LYS A 175 10.09 0.66 5.49
N LYS A 176 11.28 0.97 4.99
CA LYS A 176 11.95 2.25 5.25
C LYS A 176 11.48 3.31 4.27
N ILE A 177 11.40 4.54 4.77
CA ILE A 177 10.93 5.69 4.00
C ILE A 177 11.85 6.88 4.19
N SER A 178 11.82 7.79 3.23
CA SER A 178 12.52 9.08 3.30
C SER A 178 11.58 10.21 2.88
N GLY A 179 11.83 11.42 3.35
CA GLY A 179 11.02 12.57 3.01
C GLY A 179 11.35 13.81 3.82
N TYR A 180 11.13 14.98 3.23
CA TYR A 180 11.31 16.27 3.88
C TYR A 180 10.10 17.16 3.64
N PHE A 181 9.54 17.69 4.71
CA PHE A 181 8.38 18.59 4.71
C PHE A 181 8.61 19.71 5.72
N ALA A 182 8.29 20.94 5.34
CA ALA A 182 8.40 22.10 6.22
C ALA A 182 7.07 22.84 6.23
N ASN A 183 6.47 22.99 7.41
CA ASN A 183 5.24 23.73 7.65
C ASN A 183 4.13 23.46 6.61
N THR A 184 3.84 22.18 6.36
CA THR A 184 2.90 21.74 5.31
C THR A 184 1.63 21.16 5.95
N PRO A 185 0.43 21.34 5.36
CA PRO A 185 -0.80 20.76 5.92
C PRO A 185 -0.68 19.26 6.16
N PHE A 186 -1.18 18.80 7.32
CA PHE A 186 -0.99 17.43 7.80
C PHE A 186 -1.34 16.35 6.76
N GLU A 187 -2.52 16.45 6.14
CA GLU A 187 -2.99 15.44 5.19
C GLU A 187 -2.15 15.46 3.91
N THR A 188 -1.78 16.64 3.44
CA THR A 188 -0.85 16.80 2.31
C THR A 188 0.49 16.15 2.59
N VAL A 189 1.03 16.25 3.81
CA VAL A 189 2.29 15.55 4.15
C VAL A 189 2.13 14.04 4.02
N LEU A 190 1.06 13.45 4.57
CA LEU A 190 0.86 12.00 4.49
C LEU A 190 0.63 11.51 3.05
N GLU A 191 -0.16 12.25 2.26
CA GLU A 191 -0.38 11.97 0.85
C GLU A 191 0.92 12.00 0.03
N LYS A 192 1.74 13.04 0.20
CA LYS A 192 2.98 13.19 -0.55
C LYS A 192 4.07 12.25 -0.05
N LEU A 193 4.11 11.95 1.24
CA LEU A 193 5.01 10.95 1.81
C LEU A 193 4.67 9.56 1.28
N ALA A 194 3.39 9.25 1.10
CA ALA A 194 2.96 8.00 0.50
C ALA A 194 3.38 7.89 -0.97
N PHE A 195 3.11 8.96 -1.73
CA PHE A 195 3.49 9.07 -3.13
C PHE A 195 4.99 8.90 -3.34
N SER A 196 5.84 9.59 -2.56
CA SER A 196 7.30 9.54 -2.73
C SER A 196 7.95 8.23 -2.34
N ASN A 197 7.22 7.34 -1.66
CA ASN A 197 7.73 6.07 -1.14
C ASN A 197 6.97 4.85 -1.69
N ASP A 198 6.23 5.01 -2.80
CA ASP A 198 5.47 3.91 -3.45
C ASP A 198 4.59 3.13 -2.46
N ILE A 199 3.79 3.86 -1.68
CA ILE A 199 2.78 3.29 -0.79
C ILE A 199 1.45 4.01 -1.00
N LYS A 200 0.37 3.33 -0.61
CA LYS A 200 -0.99 3.85 -0.72
C LYS A 200 -1.43 4.43 0.62
N PHE A 201 -1.99 5.64 0.56
CA PHE A 201 -2.56 6.34 1.70
C PHE A 201 -4.08 6.36 1.58
N VAL A 202 -4.77 6.06 2.68
CA VAL A 202 -6.22 6.06 2.77
C VAL A 202 -6.63 6.74 4.07
N LYS A 203 -7.60 7.66 3.98
CA LYS A 203 -8.29 8.21 5.15
C LYS A 203 -9.65 7.53 5.27
N THR A 204 -9.90 6.88 6.40
CA THR A 204 -11.17 6.21 6.67
C THR A 204 -12.24 7.21 7.13
N SER A 205 -13.51 6.78 7.12
CA SER A 205 -14.66 7.63 7.52
C SER A 205 -14.62 8.09 8.99
N ASP A 206 -13.93 7.34 9.85
CA ASP A 206 -13.70 7.63 11.27
C ASP A 206 -12.42 8.46 11.52
N ASN A 207 -11.89 9.12 10.48
CA ASN A 207 -10.68 9.95 10.53
C ASN A 207 -9.41 9.19 10.97
N ILE A 208 -9.31 7.90 10.65
CA ILE A 208 -8.07 7.14 10.80
C ILE A 208 -7.26 7.22 9.50
N TYR A 209 -5.95 7.44 9.64
CA TYR A 209 -5.02 7.55 8.54
C TYR A 209 -4.28 6.22 8.36
N VAL A 210 -4.39 5.60 7.19
CA VAL A 210 -3.88 4.24 6.94
C VAL A 210 -2.87 4.24 5.80
N PHE A 211 -1.69 3.66 6.06
CA PHE A 211 -0.71 3.31 5.04
C PHE A 211 -0.81 1.83 4.70
N GLN A 212 -0.93 1.52 3.42
CA GLN A 212 -1.01 0.15 2.90
C GLN A 212 -0.09 -0.02 1.69
N SER A 213 0.30 -1.26 1.40
CA SER A 213 1.01 -1.58 0.17
C SER A 213 0.11 -1.32 -1.04
N LEU A 214 0.72 -0.98 -2.19
CA LEU A 214 0.03 -0.99 -3.47
C LEU A 214 -0.42 -2.42 -3.80
N GLY A 215 -1.65 -2.57 -4.27
CA GLY A 215 -2.19 -3.82 -4.77
C GLY A 215 -1.59 -4.21 -6.13
N GLU A 216 -1.91 -5.42 -6.60
CA GLU A 216 -1.48 -5.88 -7.91
C GLU A 216 -2.00 -4.97 -9.04
N GLY A 217 -1.08 -4.45 -9.86
CA GLY A 217 -1.37 -3.49 -10.93
C GLY A 217 -1.61 -2.06 -10.46
N GLU A 218 -1.57 -1.78 -9.15
CA GLU A 218 -1.66 -0.41 -8.64
C GLU A 218 -0.30 0.32 -8.76
N GLU A 219 -0.35 1.58 -9.19
CA GLU A 219 0.81 2.47 -9.19
C GLU A 219 0.41 3.87 -8.71
N VAL A 220 1.37 4.55 -8.07
CA VAL A 220 1.24 5.96 -7.71
C VAL A 220 1.40 6.82 -8.97
N PHE A 221 0.57 7.84 -9.13
CA PHE A 221 0.62 8.73 -10.29
C PHE A 221 0.24 10.16 -9.93
N ILE A 222 0.58 11.09 -10.82
CA ILE A 222 0.11 12.48 -10.78
C ILE A 222 -0.97 12.62 -11.85
N ASN A 223 -2.17 13.05 -11.45
CA ASN A 223 -3.29 13.25 -12.36
C ASN A 223 -3.17 14.58 -13.12
N SER A 224 -4.09 14.82 -14.07
CA SER A 224 -4.12 16.05 -14.88
C SER A 224 -4.28 17.33 -14.05
N ASP A 225 -4.93 17.23 -12.88
CA ASP A 225 -5.09 18.32 -11.91
C ASP A 225 -3.87 18.51 -11.00
N LYS A 226 -2.76 17.83 -11.29
CA LYS A 226 -1.50 17.84 -10.51
C LYS A 226 -1.65 17.30 -9.08
N ASN A 227 -2.70 16.53 -8.82
CA ASN A 227 -2.91 15.80 -7.58
C ASN A 227 -2.28 14.41 -7.65
N THR A 228 -1.82 13.92 -6.50
CA THR A 228 -1.25 12.59 -6.37
C THR A 228 -2.36 11.59 -6.06
N GLY A 229 -2.30 10.41 -6.66
CA GLY A 229 -3.27 9.34 -6.41
C GLY A 229 -2.70 7.96 -6.70
N VAL A 230 -3.53 6.95 -6.52
CA VAL A 230 -3.23 5.56 -6.91
C VAL A 230 -4.19 5.20 -8.04
N ARG A 231 -3.66 4.66 -9.13
CA ARG A 231 -4.46 4.09 -10.23
C ARG A 231 -4.17 2.62 -10.34
N LYS A 232 -5.18 1.85 -10.76
CA LYS A 232 -4.99 0.46 -11.13
C LYS A 232 -4.80 0.37 -12.64
N THR A 233 -3.61 -0.05 -13.05
CA THR A 233 -3.32 -0.40 -14.43
C THR A 233 -3.66 -1.86 -14.66
N PHE A 234 -4.65 -2.10 -15.50
CA PHE A 234 -4.94 -3.45 -15.97
C PHE A 234 -4.03 -3.73 -17.16
N LYS A 235 -2.84 -4.28 -16.89
CA LYS A 235 -2.05 -4.91 -17.96
C LYS A 235 -2.75 -6.21 -18.31
N SER A 236 -3.60 -6.18 -19.33
CA SER A 236 -4.10 -7.41 -19.93
C SER A 236 -2.89 -8.24 -20.36
N GLY A 237 -2.75 -9.46 -19.84
CA GLY A 237 -1.65 -10.37 -20.15
C GLY A 237 -1.61 -10.82 -21.62
N ILE A 238 -2.55 -10.33 -22.43
CA ILE A 238 -2.55 -10.45 -23.87
C ILE A 238 -2.11 -9.07 -24.39
N ALA A 239 -0.95 -9.04 -25.04
CA ALA A 239 -0.44 -7.89 -25.79
C ALA A 239 -1.48 -7.47 -26.84
N THR A 240 -2.40 -6.62 -26.42
CA THR A 240 -3.42 -5.99 -27.27
C THR A 240 -3.13 -4.51 -27.15
N GLU A 241 -2.98 -3.83 -28.27
CA GLU A 241 -2.48 -2.45 -28.43
C GLU A 241 -3.33 -1.35 -27.75
N GLY A 242 -4.24 -1.72 -26.85
CA GLY A 242 -5.11 -0.81 -26.11
C GLY A 242 -4.59 -0.53 -24.71
N ASN A 243 -4.41 0.76 -24.40
CA ASN A 243 -4.12 1.20 -23.03
C ASN A 243 -5.45 1.51 -22.32
N ILE A 244 -5.62 0.99 -21.09
CA ILE A 244 -6.76 1.28 -20.21
C ILE A 244 -6.21 1.78 -18.87
N ALA A 245 -6.54 3.01 -18.50
CA ALA A 245 -6.33 3.56 -17.17
C ALA A 245 -7.69 3.94 -16.58
N ILE A 246 -8.03 3.35 -15.43
CA ILE A 246 -9.30 3.59 -14.74
C ILE A 246 -9.00 3.91 -13.27
N SER A 247 -9.71 4.88 -12.72
CA SER A 247 -9.70 5.20 -11.29
C SER A 247 -11.08 5.59 -10.82
N SER A 248 -11.39 5.30 -9.55
CA SER A 248 -12.60 5.75 -8.87
C SER A 248 -12.30 6.70 -7.73
N ARG A 249 -13.27 7.57 -7.42
CA ARG A 249 -13.30 8.34 -6.18
C ARG A 249 -14.73 8.48 -5.65
N SER A 250 -14.84 8.64 -4.35
CA SER A 250 -16.12 8.96 -3.70
C SER A 250 -16.25 10.47 -3.54
N LEU A 251 -17.35 11.03 -4.01
CA LEU A 251 -17.69 12.44 -3.81
C LEU A 251 -18.18 12.68 -2.37
N PRO A 252 -18.16 13.94 -1.88
CA PRO A 252 -18.62 14.28 -0.52
C PRO A 252 -20.09 13.92 -0.25
N ASP A 253 -20.90 13.77 -1.30
CA ASP A 253 -22.31 13.36 -1.23
C ASP A 253 -22.50 11.83 -1.19
N GLY A 254 -21.41 11.06 -1.14
CA GLY A 254 -21.43 9.59 -1.10
C GLY A 254 -21.57 8.92 -2.46
N ARG A 255 -21.70 9.66 -3.57
CA ARG A 255 -21.73 9.07 -4.92
C ARG A 255 -20.31 8.66 -5.34
N GLN A 256 -20.20 7.48 -5.95
CA GLN A 256 -18.97 7.05 -6.61
C GLN A 256 -18.92 7.54 -8.05
N VAL A 257 -17.78 8.07 -8.45
CA VAL A 257 -17.48 8.48 -9.82
C VAL A 257 -16.21 7.80 -10.31
N ILE A 258 -16.16 7.58 -11.62
CA ILE A 258 -15.01 6.98 -12.31
C ILE A 258 -14.41 7.96 -13.30
N SER A 259 -13.09 7.88 -13.45
CA SER A 259 -12.34 8.52 -14.51
C SER A 259 -11.70 7.42 -15.36
N VAL A 260 -11.82 7.54 -16.68
CA VAL A 260 -11.34 6.54 -17.64
C VAL A 260 -10.53 7.25 -18.71
N ASP A 261 -9.30 6.79 -18.92
CA ASP A 261 -8.45 7.17 -20.05
C ASP A 261 -8.07 5.90 -20.80
N ALA A 262 -8.68 5.72 -21.96
CA ALA A 262 -8.57 4.52 -22.76
C ALA A 262 -8.31 4.87 -24.22
N THR A 263 -7.32 4.20 -24.82
CA THR A 263 -6.97 4.36 -26.24
C THR A 263 -7.08 3.00 -26.91
N ASN A 264 -7.92 2.89 -27.95
CA ASN A 264 -8.17 1.67 -28.70
C ASN A 264 -8.46 0.45 -27.81
N ALA A 265 -9.23 0.65 -26.74
CA ALA A 265 -9.53 -0.38 -25.76
C ALA A 265 -10.75 -1.22 -26.19
N LEU A 266 -10.72 -2.53 -25.95
CA LEU A 266 -11.87 -3.39 -26.17
C LEU A 266 -13.02 -2.99 -25.24
N ILE A 267 -14.22 -2.82 -25.80
CA ILE A 267 -15.39 -2.35 -25.03
C ILE A 267 -15.69 -3.32 -23.87
N GLY A 268 -15.59 -4.64 -24.11
CA GLY A 268 -15.80 -5.65 -23.06
C GLY A 268 -14.80 -5.54 -21.90
N ASP A 269 -13.55 -5.19 -22.17
CA ASP A 269 -12.52 -5.02 -21.13
C ASP A 269 -12.75 -3.74 -20.33
N LEU A 270 -13.22 -2.66 -20.97
CA LEU A 270 -13.63 -1.45 -20.28
C LEU A 270 -14.79 -1.69 -19.32
N VAL A 271 -15.81 -2.44 -19.76
CA VAL A 271 -16.94 -2.81 -18.89
C VAL A 271 -16.44 -3.58 -17.67
N ARG A 272 -15.63 -4.64 -17.89
CA ARG A 272 -15.11 -5.47 -16.80
C ARG A 272 -14.26 -4.66 -15.82
N SER A 273 -13.34 -3.86 -16.35
CA SER A 273 -12.39 -3.09 -15.54
C SER A 273 -13.10 -1.97 -14.77
N ALA A 274 -14.05 -1.27 -15.40
CA ALA A 274 -14.86 -0.25 -14.73
C ALA A 274 -15.77 -0.87 -13.65
N SER A 275 -16.44 -1.99 -13.94
CA SER A 275 -17.25 -2.72 -12.95
C SER A 275 -16.44 -3.17 -11.75
N GLN A 276 -15.22 -3.66 -11.96
CA GLN A 276 -14.32 -4.05 -10.88
C GLN A 276 -13.89 -2.85 -10.03
N GLU A 277 -13.57 -1.72 -10.66
CA GLU A 277 -13.16 -0.51 -9.96
C GLU A 277 -14.26 0.03 -9.03
N VAL A 278 -15.53 0.06 -9.46
CA VAL A 278 -16.66 0.52 -8.64
C VAL A 278 -17.38 -0.59 -7.88
N ASN A 279 -16.84 -1.81 -7.89
CA ASN A 279 -17.42 -2.98 -7.25
C ASN A 279 -18.92 -3.20 -7.60
N LYS A 280 -19.26 -3.13 -8.89
CA LYS A 280 -20.61 -3.35 -9.42
C LYS A 280 -20.75 -4.73 -10.05
N ASN A 281 -21.82 -5.44 -9.68
CA ASN A 281 -22.15 -6.74 -10.26
C ASN A 281 -22.71 -6.57 -11.68
N TYR A 282 -22.31 -7.44 -12.61
CA TYR A 282 -22.84 -7.45 -13.96
C TYR A 282 -22.97 -8.88 -14.53
N PHE A 283 -23.87 -9.05 -15.50
CA PHE A 283 -24.01 -10.24 -16.34
C PHE A 283 -23.87 -9.86 -17.81
N LEU A 284 -23.10 -10.63 -18.57
CA LEU A 284 -22.99 -10.51 -20.03
C LEU A 284 -23.87 -11.57 -20.70
N TYR A 285 -24.84 -11.14 -21.48
CA TYR A 285 -25.70 -12.03 -22.28
C TYR A 285 -25.17 -12.28 -23.70
N SER A 286 -24.19 -11.48 -24.14
CA SER A 286 -23.55 -11.61 -25.44
C SER A 286 -22.13 -11.08 -25.37
N ASP A 287 -21.23 -11.62 -26.19
CA ASP A 287 -19.88 -11.10 -26.32
C ASP A 287 -19.89 -9.68 -26.92
N ILE A 288 -19.28 -8.75 -26.21
CA ILE A 288 -19.19 -7.36 -26.63
C ILE A 288 -18.00 -7.22 -27.58
N GLN A 289 -18.29 -6.84 -28.82
CA GLN A 289 -17.32 -6.64 -29.89
C GLN A 289 -17.04 -5.15 -30.10
N GLY A 290 -15.84 -4.86 -30.61
CA GLY A 290 -15.40 -3.52 -30.97
C GLY A 290 -14.41 -2.90 -29.98
N SER A 291 -13.72 -1.86 -30.45
CA SER A 291 -12.82 -1.03 -29.65
C SER A 291 -13.29 0.42 -29.60
N ILE A 292 -12.91 1.14 -28.55
CA ILE A 292 -13.24 2.54 -28.35
C ILE A 292 -12.05 3.27 -27.70
N SER A 293 -11.89 4.55 -28.04
CA SER A 293 -11.02 5.47 -27.33
C SER A 293 -11.89 6.47 -26.57
N THR A 294 -11.67 6.62 -25.27
CA THR A 294 -12.45 7.53 -24.44
C THR A 294 -11.58 8.16 -23.36
N ARG A 295 -11.84 9.43 -23.09
CA ARG A 295 -11.28 10.14 -21.94
C ARG A 295 -12.41 10.87 -21.24
N VAL A 296 -12.75 10.39 -20.05
CA VAL A 296 -13.80 10.97 -19.20
C VAL A 296 -13.30 11.12 -17.77
N GLN A 297 -13.75 12.17 -17.11
CA GLN A 297 -13.42 12.45 -15.71
C GLN A 297 -14.71 12.56 -14.90
N ASP A 298 -14.69 11.96 -13.71
CA ASP A 298 -15.77 12.02 -12.72
C ASP A 298 -17.18 11.71 -13.25
N ILE A 299 -17.31 10.66 -14.07
CA ILE A 299 -18.60 10.19 -14.58
C ILE A 299 -19.19 9.10 -13.67
N THR A 300 -20.52 9.03 -13.52
CA THR A 300 -21.16 7.91 -12.83
C THR A 300 -21.07 6.64 -13.67
N PHE A 301 -21.11 5.47 -13.03
CA PHE A 301 -21.04 4.20 -13.73
C PHE A 301 -22.16 4.02 -14.77
N ASP A 302 -23.39 4.44 -14.45
CA ASP A 302 -24.54 4.40 -15.36
C ASP A 302 -24.34 5.31 -16.59
N ASN A 303 -23.85 6.53 -16.37
CA ASN A 303 -23.57 7.45 -17.47
C ASN A 303 -22.40 6.96 -18.33
N PHE A 304 -21.38 6.34 -17.71
CA PHE A 304 -20.29 5.72 -18.44
C PHE A 304 -20.78 4.59 -19.36
N LEU A 305 -21.58 3.65 -18.85
CA LEU A 305 -22.18 2.60 -19.68
C LEU A 305 -23.10 3.17 -20.77
N GLY A 306 -23.86 4.22 -20.45
CA GLY A 306 -24.70 4.93 -21.41
C GLY A 306 -23.89 5.46 -22.59
N SER A 307 -22.82 6.21 -22.32
CA SER A 307 -21.93 6.75 -23.34
C SER A 307 -21.15 5.65 -24.07
N LEU A 308 -20.72 4.60 -23.35
CA LEU A 308 -19.94 3.50 -23.91
C LEU A 308 -20.73 2.71 -24.97
N PHE A 309 -22.03 2.53 -24.75
CA PHE A 309 -22.90 1.79 -25.67
C PHE A 309 -23.68 2.67 -26.64
N GLN A 310 -23.55 4.00 -26.54
CA GLN A 310 -24.19 4.92 -27.47
C GLN A 310 -23.63 4.69 -28.89
N GLY A 311 -24.52 4.52 -29.87
CA GLY A 311 -24.13 4.21 -31.25
C GLY A 311 -23.64 2.78 -31.50
N THR A 312 -23.66 1.90 -30.49
CA THR A 312 -23.31 0.47 -30.64
C THR A 312 -24.55 -0.42 -30.68
N ALA A 313 -24.37 -1.67 -31.11
CA ALA A 313 -25.41 -2.71 -31.08
C ALA A 313 -25.76 -3.20 -29.66
N TYR A 314 -25.05 -2.72 -28.64
CA TYR A 314 -25.17 -3.18 -27.25
C TYR A 314 -25.98 -2.20 -26.39
N THR A 315 -26.47 -2.68 -25.26
CA THR A 315 -27.18 -1.90 -24.25
C THR A 315 -27.03 -2.55 -22.88
N TYR A 316 -27.55 -1.87 -21.86
CA TYR A 316 -27.56 -2.37 -20.50
C TYR A 316 -28.90 -2.09 -19.81
N LYS A 317 -29.18 -2.88 -18.77
CA LYS A 317 -30.34 -2.73 -17.89
C LYS A 317 -29.92 -3.04 -16.46
N LEU A 318 -30.28 -2.18 -15.52
CA LEU A 318 -30.07 -2.44 -14.09
C LEU A 318 -31.29 -3.17 -13.52
N GLU A 319 -31.10 -4.38 -13.02
CA GLU A 319 -32.17 -5.19 -12.42
C GLU A 319 -31.66 -5.87 -11.15
N ASN A 320 -32.37 -5.72 -10.03
CA ASN A 320 -32.01 -6.29 -8.72
C ASN A 320 -30.55 -5.97 -8.27
N GLY A 321 -30.05 -4.79 -8.62
CA GLY A 321 -28.68 -4.38 -8.28
C GLY A 321 -27.59 -5.02 -9.15
N VAL A 322 -27.96 -5.69 -10.24
CA VAL A 322 -27.03 -6.29 -11.21
C VAL A 322 -27.22 -5.65 -12.58
N TYR A 323 -26.11 -5.28 -13.23
CA TYR A 323 -26.11 -4.74 -14.58
C TYR A 323 -26.16 -5.87 -15.61
N LEU A 324 -27.29 -5.99 -16.29
CA LEU A 324 -27.51 -6.90 -17.41
C LEU A 324 -27.01 -6.21 -18.68
N ILE A 325 -26.03 -6.80 -19.38
CA ILE A 325 -25.37 -6.17 -20.53
C ILE A 325 -25.40 -7.13 -21.73
N GLY A 326 -25.74 -6.61 -22.91
CA GLY A 326 -25.75 -7.42 -24.14
C GLY A 326 -26.34 -6.70 -25.35
N GLU A 327 -26.60 -7.43 -26.43
CA GLU A 327 -27.19 -6.87 -27.65
C GLU A 327 -28.60 -6.30 -27.44
N ARG A 328 -28.89 -5.16 -28.07
CA ARG A 328 -30.18 -4.43 -27.99
C ARG A 328 -31.40 -5.25 -28.38
N LYS A 329 -31.22 -6.27 -29.22
CA LYS A 329 -32.29 -7.12 -29.73
C LYS A 329 -32.69 -8.24 -28.77
N LEU A 330 -31.93 -8.48 -27.70
CA LEU A 330 -32.20 -9.55 -26.74
C LEU A 330 -33.40 -9.21 -25.86
N GLU A 331 -34.34 -10.15 -25.77
CA GLU A 331 -35.66 -9.95 -25.14
C GLU A 331 -35.57 -9.55 -23.67
N GLY A 332 -34.62 -10.10 -22.90
CA GLY A 332 -34.41 -9.74 -21.48
C GLY A 332 -33.88 -8.32 -21.24
N LEU A 333 -33.36 -7.66 -22.27
CA LEU A 333 -32.83 -6.29 -22.22
C LEU A 333 -33.80 -5.26 -22.82
N ARG A 334 -34.93 -5.71 -23.38
CA ARG A 334 -35.98 -4.81 -23.86
C ARG A 334 -36.74 -4.23 -22.67
N THR A 335 -37.00 -2.94 -22.72
CA THR A 335 -37.86 -2.23 -21.80
C THR A 335 -39.14 -1.84 -22.51
N ASN A 336 -40.22 -1.66 -21.73
CA ASN A 336 -41.51 -1.22 -22.23
C ASN A 336 -41.91 0.06 -21.50
N ARG A 337 -42.35 1.09 -22.23
CA ARG A 337 -42.87 2.34 -21.67
C ARG A 337 -44.19 2.70 -22.31
N VAL A 338 -45.15 3.05 -21.47
CA VAL A 338 -46.48 3.52 -21.86
C VAL A 338 -46.48 5.04 -21.68
N ILE A 339 -46.84 5.77 -22.73
CA ILE A 339 -46.90 7.23 -22.76
C ILE A 339 -48.32 7.64 -23.16
N GLN A 340 -49.02 8.32 -22.28
CA GLN A 340 -50.34 8.89 -22.57
C GLN A 340 -50.18 10.33 -23.05
N LEU A 341 -50.73 10.65 -24.21
CA LEU A 341 -50.72 11.98 -24.81
C LEU A 341 -51.91 12.80 -24.30
N GLN A 342 -51.69 14.08 -24.00
CA GLN A 342 -52.70 14.97 -23.42
C GLN A 342 -53.17 16.07 -24.38
N ASN A 343 -52.28 16.56 -25.25
CA ASN A 343 -52.53 17.77 -26.05
C ASN A 343 -52.56 17.51 -27.55
N ARG A 344 -51.92 16.42 -28.03
CA ARG A 344 -51.88 16.05 -29.46
C ARG A 344 -52.43 14.66 -29.74
N SER A 345 -52.85 14.45 -30.99
CA SER A 345 -53.27 13.14 -31.47
C SER A 345 -52.08 12.22 -31.74
N ILE A 346 -52.26 10.92 -31.49
CA ILE A 346 -51.25 9.89 -31.77
C ILE A 346 -50.74 9.94 -33.22
N ASP A 347 -51.64 10.10 -34.20
CA ASP A 347 -51.26 10.08 -35.62
C ASP A 347 -50.28 11.22 -35.95
N THR A 348 -50.46 12.40 -35.35
CA THR A 348 -49.58 13.56 -35.53
C THR A 348 -48.21 13.33 -34.92
N ILE A 349 -48.16 12.85 -33.68
CA ILE A 349 -46.91 12.56 -32.97
C ILE A 349 -46.12 11.48 -33.69
N LYS A 350 -46.80 10.40 -34.11
CA LYS A 350 -46.17 9.30 -34.83
C LYS A 350 -45.49 9.80 -36.11
N ALA A 351 -46.16 10.64 -36.89
CA ALA A 351 -45.59 11.21 -38.11
C ALA A 351 -44.34 12.07 -37.87
N MET A 352 -44.21 12.68 -36.68
CA MET A 352 -43.07 13.53 -36.31
C MET A 352 -41.86 12.72 -35.80
N ILE A 353 -42.03 11.48 -35.34
CA ILE A 353 -40.90 10.63 -34.90
C ILE A 353 -40.05 10.24 -36.12
N PRO A 354 -38.74 10.57 -36.16
CA PRO A 354 -37.84 10.19 -37.25
C PRO A 354 -37.83 8.68 -37.52
N ASN A 355 -37.82 8.28 -38.79
CA ASN A 355 -37.84 6.86 -39.19
C ASN A 355 -36.65 6.07 -38.61
N GLU A 356 -35.48 6.70 -38.49
CA GLU A 356 -34.27 6.09 -37.95
C GLU A 356 -34.44 5.64 -36.50
N TRP A 357 -35.22 6.36 -35.71
CA TRP A 357 -35.45 6.07 -34.29
C TRP A 357 -36.46 4.92 -34.09
N ARG A 358 -37.25 4.62 -35.12
CA ARG A 358 -38.16 3.46 -35.12
C ARG A 358 -37.41 2.14 -35.34
N ASN A 359 -36.16 2.18 -35.80
CA ASN A 359 -35.38 0.97 -36.03
C ASN A 359 -35.01 0.30 -34.70
N GLY A 360 -35.57 -0.89 -34.45
CA GLY A 360 -35.35 -1.66 -33.22
C GLY A 360 -36.31 -1.32 -32.06
N VAL A 361 -37.21 -0.36 -32.26
CA VAL A 361 -38.27 0.01 -31.31
C VAL A 361 -39.63 -0.34 -31.89
N GLU A 362 -40.37 -1.22 -31.21
CA GLU A 362 -41.75 -1.52 -31.56
C GLU A 362 -42.67 -0.46 -30.94
N ILE A 363 -43.44 0.21 -31.78
CA ILE A 363 -44.38 1.27 -31.38
C ILE A 363 -45.79 0.75 -31.59
N ARG A 364 -46.53 0.50 -30.51
CA ARG A 364 -47.95 0.15 -30.55
C ARG A 364 -48.81 1.32 -30.11
N GLU A 365 -49.88 1.57 -30.85
CA GLU A 365 -50.81 2.66 -30.58
C GLU A 365 -52.12 2.14 -29.99
N PHE A 366 -52.62 2.84 -28.97
CA PHE A 366 -53.93 2.61 -28.36
C PHE A 366 -54.77 3.88 -28.56
N ARG A 367 -55.41 3.97 -29.73
CA ARG A 367 -56.17 5.15 -30.17
C ARG A 367 -57.25 5.56 -29.18
N GLU A 368 -57.96 4.58 -28.63
CA GLU A 368 -59.04 4.79 -27.65
C GLU A 368 -58.56 5.43 -26.34
N GLN A 369 -57.28 5.26 -26.00
CA GLN A 369 -56.68 5.74 -24.76
C GLN A 369 -55.69 6.90 -25.00
N ASN A 370 -55.59 7.39 -26.24
CA ASN A 370 -54.57 8.34 -26.69
C ASN A 370 -53.15 8.00 -26.16
N THR A 371 -52.80 6.70 -26.20
CA THR A 371 -51.61 6.15 -25.56
C THR A 371 -50.70 5.44 -26.56
N ILE A 372 -49.38 5.57 -26.37
CA ILE A 372 -48.34 4.90 -27.15
C ILE A 372 -47.53 3.98 -26.24
N LEU A 373 -47.38 2.71 -26.64
CA LEU A 373 -46.47 1.76 -26.03
C LEU A 373 -45.19 1.66 -26.88
N LEU A 374 -44.06 1.98 -26.26
CA LEU A 374 -42.72 1.81 -26.83
C LEU A 374 -42.08 0.55 -26.22
N SER A 375 -41.60 -0.35 -27.07
CA SER A 375 -40.82 -1.53 -26.66
C SER A 375 -39.48 -1.57 -27.40
N GLY A 376 -38.36 -1.63 -26.68
CA GLY A 376 -37.04 -1.48 -27.29
C GLY A 376 -35.92 -1.37 -26.26
N SER A 377 -34.75 -0.85 -26.64
CA SER A 377 -33.66 -0.62 -25.69
C SER A 377 -33.95 0.56 -24.76
N GLY A 378 -33.54 0.46 -23.49
CA GLY A 378 -33.76 1.49 -22.47
C GLY A 378 -33.38 2.91 -22.92
N PRO A 379 -32.14 3.14 -23.40
CA PRO A 379 -31.71 4.45 -23.84
C PRO A 379 -32.52 5.02 -25.02
N GLN A 380 -32.85 4.20 -26.02
CA GLN A 380 -33.65 4.65 -27.18
C GLN A 380 -35.07 5.00 -26.77
N ILE A 381 -35.67 4.23 -25.86
CA ILE A 381 -37.00 4.54 -25.33
C ILE A 381 -36.98 5.89 -24.60
N ALA A 382 -35.95 6.15 -23.78
CA ALA A 382 -35.84 7.42 -23.06
C ALA A 382 -35.70 8.63 -24.01
N GLU A 383 -34.94 8.48 -25.09
CA GLU A 383 -34.82 9.52 -26.13
C GLU A 383 -36.16 9.79 -26.83
N ILE A 384 -36.86 8.73 -27.28
CA ILE A 384 -38.17 8.86 -27.94
C ILE A 384 -39.22 9.42 -26.96
N GLU A 385 -39.22 8.97 -25.71
CA GLU A 385 -40.12 9.46 -24.67
C GLU A 385 -39.94 10.96 -24.42
N SER A 386 -38.68 11.41 -24.28
CA SER A 386 -38.36 12.83 -24.10
C SER A 386 -38.82 13.66 -25.30
N TYR A 387 -38.59 13.16 -26.52
CA TYR A 387 -39.03 13.83 -27.74
C TYR A 387 -40.57 13.91 -27.85
N ILE A 388 -41.28 12.82 -27.55
CA ILE A 388 -42.76 12.81 -27.54
C ILE A 388 -43.29 13.82 -26.52
N LYS A 389 -42.72 13.88 -25.31
CA LYS A 389 -43.10 14.82 -24.26
C LYS A 389 -42.82 16.29 -24.58
N GLN A 390 -41.90 16.58 -25.51
CA GLN A 390 -41.66 17.95 -25.98
C GLN A 390 -42.64 18.37 -27.09
N LEU A 391 -43.19 17.39 -27.81
CA LEU A 391 -44.14 17.64 -28.91
C LEU A 391 -45.59 17.68 -28.43
N ASP A 392 -45.96 16.81 -27.49
CA ASP A 392 -47.24 16.86 -26.77
C ASP A 392 -47.27 18.06 -25.83
#